data_AF-A0A7X5C7X7-F1
#
_entry.id   AF-A0A7X5C7X7-F1
#
_cell.length_a   1.000
_cell.length_b   1.000
_cell.length_c   1.000
_cell.angle_alpha   90.00
_cell.angle_beta   90.00
_cell.angle_gamma   90.00
#
_symmetry.space_group_name_H-M   'P 1'
#
loop_
_entity.id
_entity.type
_entity.pdbx_description
1 polymer ?
#
loop_
_entity_poly.entity_id
_entity_poly.type
_entity_poly.pdbx_seq_one_letter_code
_entity_poly.pdbx_strand_id
1 'polypeptide(L)'
;MIIRETVDINEILKRKEIEEFKLTEMIEKTDQEIDEYIKEKEPDEERQKLLFEVFQKIKLEQSIENIEDDVAAESLNTNKKIIETLFSQIIEPDEIELKDTNVCIKYRFTDDSKLKAKINTIKKWDRDNVIDTISNELRVPSENISFVESVSAYIEFISSFEEKNYVSRGQKDCTYRLEPSLHRLYKSGYIGHSSQYESTFKQRILYYDNSTDKKNDEELRAYGQHFGLPTNYLDFTEAHLISLLFAVEDYDYVTNHSIVYFVDALSYNKDVIKSERKLVDFSDNELKTTLQKQYSDKSYFIRVGNCNERIHFQKGCFLKVEPNDSLEKLFEKYTKVAIIDKDSKENILKELFRIGITFENIYPDKDNMVRTIRFIKEHM
;
A
#
# COMPACT_ATOMS: atom_id res chain seq x y z
N MET A 1 10.64 -56.27 -48.41
CA MET A 1 9.66 -56.53 -49.50
C MET A 1 8.78 -55.29 -49.67
N ILE A 2 9.41 -54.13 -49.85
CA ILE A 2 8.77 -52.82 -49.74
C ILE A 2 9.11 -52.09 -51.04
N ILE A 3 8.10 -51.53 -51.71
CA ILE A 3 8.19 -50.84 -53.01
C ILE A 3 8.39 -51.80 -54.20
N ARG A 4 7.31 -52.35 -54.76
CA ARG A 4 7.34 -52.98 -56.10
C ARG A 4 6.59 -52.19 -57.19
N GLU A 5 5.87 -51.12 -56.87
CA GLU A 5 4.89 -50.56 -57.81
C GLU A 5 4.93 -49.03 -58.03
N THR A 6 5.70 -48.23 -57.28
CA THR A 6 5.68 -46.75 -57.45
C THR A 6 7.06 -46.13 -57.22
N VAL A 7 7.41 -45.09 -57.99
CA VAL A 7 8.65 -44.27 -57.84
C VAL A 7 8.34 -42.90 -57.22
N ASP A 8 7.06 -42.61 -56.95
CA ASP A 8 6.63 -41.34 -56.34
C ASP A 8 6.80 -41.36 -54.82
N ILE A 9 7.74 -40.55 -54.33
CA ILE A 9 8.08 -40.37 -52.92
C ILE A 9 6.87 -39.90 -52.10
N ASN A 10 6.00 -39.06 -52.65
CA ASN A 10 4.84 -38.54 -51.92
C ASN A 10 3.73 -39.60 -51.76
N GLU A 11 3.67 -40.58 -52.66
CA GLU A 11 2.74 -41.70 -52.58
C GLU A 11 3.25 -42.78 -51.61
N ILE A 12 4.58 -42.96 -51.56
CA ILE A 12 5.26 -43.87 -50.62
C ILE A 12 5.11 -43.39 -49.17
N LEU A 13 5.24 -42.08 -48.90
CA LEU A 13 5.09 -41.47 -47.57
C LEU A 13 3.67 -41.59 -46.96
N LYS A 14 2.64 -41.89 -47.77
CA LYS A 14 1.24 -42.05 -47.34
C LYS A 14 0.86 -43.50 -47.03
N ARG A 15 1.79 -44.44 -47.18
CA ARG A 15 1.54 -45.86 -46.93
C ARG A 15 1.64 -46.18 -45.44
N LYS A 16 0.73 -47.02 -44.95
CA LYS A 16 0.64 -47.42 -43.53
C LYS A 16 1.93 -48.03 -42.99
N GLU A 17 2.69 -48.69 -43.86
CA GLU A 17 3.95 -49.33 -43.55
C GLU A 17 5.08 -48.31 -43.25
N ILE A 18 4.92 -47.04 -43.63
CA ILE A 18 5.84 -45.94 -43.31
C ILE A 18 5.41 -45.17 -42.06
N GLU A 19 4.14 -45.24 -41.65
CA GLU A 19 3.66 -44.64 -40.40
C GLU A 19 4.38 -45.22 -39.17
N GLU A 20 4.76 -46.50 -39.17
CA GLU A 20 5.57 -47.12 -38.10
C GLU A 20 6.96 -46.47 -37.97
N PHE A 21 7.54 -46.01 -39.08
CA PHE A 21 8.84 -45.33 -39.07
C PHE A 21 8.72 -43.85 -38.65
N LYS A 22 7.57 -43.21 -38.89
CA LYS A 22 7.27 -41.87 -38.36
C LYS A 22 7.10 -41.86 -36.83
N LEU A 23 6.71 -43.00 -36.24
CA LEU A 23 6.59 -43.19 -34.79
C LEU A 23 7.93 -43.50 -34.09
N THR A 24 8.99 -43.78 -34.86
CA THR A 24 10.32 -44.06 -34.33
C THR A 24 11.16 -42.78 -34.36
N GLU A 25 11.91 -42.44 -33.30
CA GLU A 25 12.79 -41.26 -33.24
C GLU A 25 13.93 -41.35 -34.28
N MET A 26 13.64 -41.00 -35.53
CA MET A 26 14.60 -41.05 -36.64
C MET A 26 15.59 -39.87 -36.62
N ILE A 27 15.29 -38.84 -35.84
CA ILE A 27 16.18 -37.70 -35.56
C ILE A 27 17.52 -38.17 -34.96
N GLU A 28 17.51 -39.20 -34.12
CA GLU A 28 18.71 -39.68 -33.42
C GLU A 28 19.66 -40.49 -34.31
N LYS A 29 19.21 -40.93 -35.49
CA LYS A 29 20.04 -41.72 -36.42
C LYS A 29 20.82 -40.83 -37.38
N THR A 30 22.11 -41.13 -37.52
CA THR A 30 22.99 -40.49 -38.48
C THR A 30 22.65 -40.93 -39.91
N ASP A 31 22.96 -40.08 -40.88
CA ASP A 31 22.74 -40.38 -42.29
C ASP A 31 23.56 -41.61 -42.74
N GLN A 32 24.69 -41.91 -42.10
CA GLN A 32 25.47 -43.14 -42.32
C GLN A 32 24.74 -44.38 -41.82
N GLU A 33 24.13 -44.34 -40.64
CA GLU A 33 23.35 -45.47 -40.10
C GLU A 33 22.08 -45.75 -40.90
N ILE A 34 21.46 -44.70 -41.44
CA ILE A 34 20.31 -44.83 -42.35
C ILE A 34 20.75 -45.47 -43.68
N ASP A 35 21.86 -45.02 -44.25
CA ASP A 35 22.43 -45.56 -45.50
C ASP A 35 22.86 -47.03 -45.35
N GLU A 36 23.54 -47.38 -44.24
CA GLU A 36 23.92 -48.77 -43.93
C GLU A 36 22.70 -49.68 -43.76
N TYR A 37 21.67 -49.21 -43.04
CA TYR A 37 20.42 -49.97 -42.85
C TYR A 37 19.68 -50.24 -44.17
N ILE A 38 19.66 -49.26 -45.08
CA ILE A 38 19.02 -49.40 -46.39
C ILE A 38 19.81 -50.36 -47.28
N LYS A 39 21.15 -50.27 -47.28
CA LYS A 39 22.05 -51.16 -48.03
C LYS A 39 21.98 -52.62 -47.58
N GLU A 40 21.74 -52.87 -46.30
CA GLU A 40 21.56 -54.23 -45.77
C GLU A 40 20.24 -54.87 -46.22
N LYS A 41 19.20 -54.05 -46.48
CA LYS A 41 17.82 -54.51 -46.70
C LYS A 41 17.36 -54.49 -48.15
N GLU A 42 17.94 -53.65 -49.01
CA GLU A 42 17.56 -53.54 -50.42
C GLU A 42 18.81 -53.61 -51.33
N PRO A 43 18.89 -54.60 -52.25
CA PRO A 43 20.07 -54.81 -53.10
C PRO A 43 20.12 -53.93 -54.38
N ASP A 44 19.09 -53.12 -54.63
CA ASP A 44 18.96 -52.30 -55.85
C ASP A 44 19.38 -50.84 -55.60
N GLU A 45 20.39 -50.35 -56.34
CA GLU A 45 21.01 -49.03 -56.12
C GLU A 45 20.05 -47.85 -56.35
N GLU A 46 19.15 -47.93 -57.34
CA GLU A 46 18.17 -46.86 -57.58
C GLU A 46 17.14 -46.76 -56.45
N ARG A 47 16.75 -47.91 -55.87
CA ARG A 47 15.84 -47.97 -54.73
C ARG A 47 16.47 -47.61 -53.40
N GLN A 48 17.75 -47.92 -53.20
CA GLN A 48 18.49 -47.45 -52.02
C GLN A 48 18.44 -45.92 -51.96
N LYS A 49 18.67 -45.25 -53.10
CA LYS A 49 18.60 -43.79 -53.21
C LYS A 49 17.20 -43.24 -52.93
N LEU A 50 16.16 -43.89 -53.47
CA LEU A 50 14.77 -43.51 -53.24
C LEU A 50 14.36 -43.65 -51.76
N LEU A 51 14.74 -44.75 -51.11
CA LEU A 51 14.47 -44.98 -49.69
C LEU A 51 15.22 -43.98 -48.82
N PHE A 52 16.47 -43.65 -49.17
CA PHE A 52 17.27 -42.67 -48.44
C PHE A 52 16.61 -41.28 -48.46
N GLU A 53 16.09 -40.85 -49.62
CA GLU A 53 15.34 -39.59 -49.76
C GLU A 53 14.03 -39.60 -48.92
N VAL A 54 13.34 -40.74 -48.84
CA VAL A 54 12.16 -40.92 -47.98
C VAL A 54 12.51 -40.77 -46.49
N PHE A 55 13.59 -41.41 -46.04
CA PHE A 55 14.04 -41.33 -44.64
C PHE A 55 14.52 -39.92 -44.27
N GLN A 56 15.22 -39.22 -45.17
CA GLN A 56 15.60 -37.81 -44.95
C GLN A 56 14.38 -36.89 -44.80
N LYS A 57 13.31 -37.14 -45.58
CA LYS A 57 12.08 -36.34 -45.49
C LYS A 57 11.31 -36.59 -44.19
N ILE A 58 11.28 -37.83 -43.70
CA ILE A 58 10.71 -38.18 -42.38
C ILE A 58 11.49 -37.51 -41.24
N LYS A 59 12.82 -37.53 -41.30
CA LYS A 59 13.69 -36.86 -40.32
C LYS A 59 13.47 -35.35 -40.30
N LEU A 60 13.23 -34.74 -41.47
CA LEU A 60 12.90 -33.32 -41.58
C LEU A 60 11.52 -32.98 -41.00
N GLU A 61 10.50 -33.81 -41.27
CA GLU A 61 9.15 -33.68 -40.69
C GLU A 61 9.19 -33.73 -39.15
N GLN A 62 9.86 -34.73 -38.57
CA GLN A 62 10.03 -34.84 -37.12
C GLN A 62 10.82 -33.66 -36.52
N SER A 63 11.82 -33.14 -37.25
CA SER A 63 12.60 -31.98 -36.77
C SER A 63 11.76 -30.71 -36.71
N ILE A 64 10.78 -30.55 -37.61
CA ILE A 64 9.85 -29.41 -37.61
C ILE A 64 8.88 -29.54 -36.43
N GLU A 65 8.32 -30.75 -36.19
CA GLU A 65 7.43 -31.01 -35.04
C GLU A 65 8.14 -30.73 -33.71
N ASN A 66 9.38 -31.17 -33.53
CA ASN A 66 10.17 -30.87 -32.32
C ASN A 66 10.39 -29.36 -32.11
N ILE A 67 10.62 -28.60 -33.19
CA ILE A 67 10.77 -27.14 -33.09
C ILE A 67 9.44 -26.47 -32.71
N GLU A 68 8.32 -26.94 -33.25
CA GLU A 68 6.99 -26.43 -32.89
C GLU A 68 6.64 -26.72 -31.42
N ASP A 69 6.97 -27.91 -30.93
CA ASP A 69 6.82 -28.31 -29.52
C ASP A 69 7.71 -27.47 -28.59
N ASP A 70 8.97 -27.22 -28.97
CA ASP A 70 9.90 -26.37 -28.21
C ASP A 70 9.40 -24.92 -28.13
N VAL A 71 8.89 -24.36 -29.24
CA VAL A 71 8.30 -23.01 -29.27
C VAL A 71 7.03 -22.93 -28.43
N ALA A 72 6.18 -23.96 -28.48
CA ALA A 72 4.98 -24.05 -27.65
C ALA A 72 5.33 -24.13 -26.16
N ALA A 73 6.34 -24.93 -25.79
CA ALA A 73 6.83 -25.05 -24.42
C ALA A 73 7.46 -23.74 -23.91
N GLU A 74 8.21 -23.02 -24.75
CA GLU A 74 8.80 -21.72 -24.41
C GLU A 74 7.71 -20.64 -24.19
N SER A 75 6.67 -20.63 -25.03
CA SER A 75 5.48 -19.79 -24.87
C SER A 75 4.72 -20.10 -23.57
N LEU A 76 4.51 -21.38 -23.27
CA LEU A 76 3.86 -21.84 -22.03
C LEU A 76 4.66 -21.43 -20.78
N ASN A 77 5.98 -21.54 -20.83
CA ASN A 77 6.88 -21.14 -19.75
C ASN A 77 6.88 -19.62 -19.55
N THR A 78 6.81 -18.85 -20.63
CA THR A 78 6.69 -17.39 -20.59
C THR A 78 5.36 -16.96 -19.96
N ASN A 79 4.26 -17.57 -20.39
CA ASN A 79 2.94 -17.35 -19.82
C ASN A 79 2.89 -17.73 -18.34
N LYS A 80 3.53 -18.84 -17.94
CA LYS A 80 3.65 -19.25 -16.53
C LYS A 80 4.32 -18.16 -15.70
N LYS A 81 5.45 -17.62 -16.14
CA LYS A 81 6.17 -16.55 -15.43
C LYS A 81 5.36 -15.26 -15.32
N ILE A 82 4.62 -14.89 -16.38
CA ILE A 82 3.74 -13.72 -16.36
C ILE A 82 2.61 -13.93 -15.33
N ILE A 83 2.00 -15.13 -15.31
CA ILE A 83 0.95 -15.48 -14.35
C ILE A 83 1.51 -15.54 -12.92
N GLU A 84 2.68 -16.14 -12.71
CA GLU A 84 3.38 -16.11 -11.42
C GLU A 84 3.61 -14.68 -10.96
N THR A 85 4.08 -13.80 -11.85
CA THR A 85 4.29 -12.39 -11.54
C THR A 85 2.98 -11.69 -11.17
N LEU A 86 1.91 -11.93 -11.92
CA LEU A 86 0.58 -11.36 -11.68
C LEU A 86 0.03 -11.79 -10.31
N PHE A 87 0.02 -13.09 -10.02
CA PHE A 87 -0.54 -13.60 -8.78
C PHE A 87 0.36 -13.38 -7.57
N SER A 88 1.69 -13.27 -7.76
CA SER A 88 2.61 -12.89 -6.68
C SER A 88 2.36 -11.48 -6.13
N GLN A 89 1.75 -10.58 -6.92
CA GLN A 89 1.30 -9.28 -6.40
C GLN A 89 0.18 -9.43 -5.35
N ILE A 90 -0.61 -10.50 -5.45
CA ILE A 90 -1.67 -10.83 -4.51
C ILE A 90 -1.10 -11.76 -3.43
N ILE A 91 -0.79 -13.01 -3.76
CA ILE A 91 -0.13 -13.99 -2.89
C ILE A 91 0.67 -14.91 -3.78
N GLU A 92 1.97 -15.04 -3.50
CA GLU A 92 2.85 -15.97 -4.22
C GLU A 92 2.29 -17.40 -4.15
N PRO A 93 1.92 -18.01 -5.28
CA PRO A 93 1.33 -19.33 -5.31
C PRO A 93 2.38 -20.42 -5.05
N ASP A 94 1.96 -21.52 -4.44
CA ASP A 94 2.85 -22.65 -4.20
C ASP A 94 3.08 -23.47 -5.48
N GLU A 95 2.08 -23.53 -6.36
CA GLU A 95 2.16 -24.24 -7.64
C GLU A 95 1.26 -23.59 -8.70
N ILE A 96 1.74 -23.50 -9.94
CA ILE A 96 0.95 -23.11 -11.11
C ILE A 96 1.08 -24.17 -12.21
N GLU A 97 -0.06 -24.68 -12.65
CA GLU A 97 -0.20 -25.55 -13.82
C GLU A 97 -0.99 -24.81 -14.91
N LEU A 98 -0.45 -24.79 -16.12
CA LEU A 98 -1.14 -24.32 -17.33
C LEU A 98 -1.59 -25.55 -18.12
N LYS A 99 -2.90 -25.65 -18.36
CA LYS A 99 -3.52 -26.64 -19.25
C LYS A 99 -4.20 -25.89 -20.39
N ASP A 100 -4.37 -26.52 -21.55
CA ASP A 100 -4.81 -25.90 -22.81
C ASP A 100 -5.94 -24.85 -22.68
N THR A 101 -6.90 -25.08 -21.78
CA THR A 101 -8.04 -24.18 -21.55
C THR A 101 -8.11 -23.56 -20.15
N ASN A 102 -7.23 -23.95 -19.21
CA ASN A 102 -7.37 -23.59 -17.81
C ASN A 102 -6.02 -23.33 -17.13
N VAL A 103 -6.00 -22.31 -16.26
CA VAL A 103 -4.90 -22.08 -15.32
C VAL A 103 -5.29 -22.64 -13.95
N CYS A 104 -4.50 -23.54 -13.39
CA CYS A 104 -4.69 -24.05 -12.04
C CYS A 104 -3.61 -23.48 -11.12
N ILE A 105 -4.05 -22.80 -10.05
CA ILE A 105 -3.17 -22.21 -9.05
C ILE A 105 -3.45 -22.91 -7.72
N LYS A 106 -2.42 -23.48 -7.10
CA LYS A 106 -2.55 -24.15 -5.81
C LYS A 106 -1.86 -23.34 -4.72
N TYR A 107 -2.57 -23.22 -3.60
CA TYR A 107 -2.05 -22.68 -2.35
C TYR A 107 -2.16 -23.77 -1.29
N ARG A 108 -1.07 -24.01 -0.57
CA ARG A 108 -1.09 -24.82 0.64
C ARG A 108 -1.94 -24.09 1.68
N PHE A 109 -2.78 -24.84 2.39
CA PHE A 109 -3.64 -24.32 3.45
C PHE A 109 -3.29 -24.94 4.80
N THR A 110 -2.03 -24.76 5.20
CA THR A 110 -1.49 -25.15 6.50
C THR A 110 -1.18 -23.91 7.33
N ASP A 111 -0.94 -24.06 8.64
CA ASP A 111 -0.74 -22.91 9.54
C ASP A 111 0.47 -22.05 9.15
N ASP A 112 1.53 -22.68 8.62
CA ASP A 112 2.75 -22.00 8.16
C ASP A 112 2.68 -21.51 6.70
N SER A 113 1.54 -21.64 6.03
CA SER A 113 1.40 -21.25 4.62
C SER A 113 1.29 -19.73 4.44
N LYS A 114 1.80 -19.24 3.30
CA LYS A 114 1.70 -17.82 2.90
C LYS A 114 0.25 -17.36 2.82
N LEU A 115 -0.65 -18.22 2.33
CA LEU A 115 -2.08 -17.95 2.26
C LEU A 115 -2.70 -17.78 3.66
N LYS A 116 -2.44 -18.71 4.58
CA LYS A 116 -2.96 -18.61 5.96
C LYS A 116 -2.41 -17.39 6.69
N ALA A 117 -1.13 -17.07 6.51
CA ALA A 117 -0.53 -15.85 7.07
C ALA A 117 -1.23 -14.59 6.57
N LYS A 118 -1.50 -14.49 5.25
CA LYS A 118 -2.23 -13.35 4.67
C LYS A 118 -3.67 -13.26 5.19
N ILE A 119 -4.38 -14.39 5.28
CA ILE A 119 -5.73 -14.44 5.87
C ILE A 119 -5.72 -13.97 7.32
N ASN A 120 -4.75 -14.43 8.11
CA ASN A 120 -4.62 -14.01 9.50
C ASN A 120 -4.32 -12.51 9.61
N THR A 121 -3.51 -11.95 8.71
CA THR A 121 -3.29 -10.50 8.63
C THR A 121 -4.58 -9.74 8.34
N ILE A 122 -5.43 -10.23 7.42
CA ILE A 122 -6.73 -9.60 7.16
C ILE A 122 -7.62 -9.68 8.40
N LYS A 123 -7.70 -10.86 9.02
CA LYS A 123 -8.52 -11.10 10.20
C LYS A 123 -8.20 -10.19 11.38
N LYS A 124 -6.94 -9.80 11.56
CA LYS A 124 -6.52 -8.85 12.60
C LYS A 124 -7.27 -7.52 12.52
N TRP A 125 -7.60 -7.08 11.31
CA TRP A 125 -8.25 -5.79 11.05
C TRP A 125 -9.76 -5.91 10.86
N ASP A 126 -10.33 -7.09 11.06
CA ASP A 126 -11.78 -7.26 11.09
C ASP A 126 -12.37 -6.67 12.39
N ARG A 127 -13.66 -6.33 12.34
CA ARG A 127 -14.42 -5.72 13.45
C ARG A 127 -14.18 -6.38 14.81
N ASP A 128 -14.12 -7.71 14.84
CA ASP A 128 -14.00 -8.46 16.10
C ASP A 128 -12.59 -8.41 16.71
N ASN A 129 -11.55 -8.21 15.89
CA ASN A 129 -10.15 -8.27 16.33
C ASN A 129 -9.43 -6.92 16.31
N VAL A 130 -10.01 -5.90 15.65
CA VAL A 130 -9.33 -4.62 15.42
C VAL A 130 -8.99 -3.89 16.73
N ILE A 131 -9.84 -4.00 17.76
CA ILE A 131 -9.59 -3.43 19.08
C ILE A 131 -8.34 -4.06 19.69
N ASP A 132 -8.27 -5.39 19.73
CA ASP A 132 -7.13 -6.12 20.30
C ASP A 132 -5.87 -5.90 19.48
N THR A 133 -5.98 -5.82 18.16
CA THR A 133 -4.85 -5.52 17.27
C THR A 133 -4.27 -4.14 17.58
N ILE A 134 -5.11 -3.09 17.63
CA ILE A 134 -4.67 -1.74 17.97
C ILE A 134 -4.11 -1.66 19.39
N SER A 135 -4.78 -2.30 20.35
CA SER A 135 -4.33 -2.39 21.75
C SER A 135 -2.92 -2.96 21.85
N ASN A 136 -2.65 -4.08 21.17
CA ASN A 136 -1.35 -4.72 21.18
C ASN A 136 -0.29 -3.96 20.38
N GLU A 137 -0.62 -3.43 19.20
CA GLU A 137 0.35 -2.75 18.34
C GLU A 137 0.78 -1.38 18.88
N LEU A 138 -0.16 -0.63 19.48
CA LEU A 138 0.10 0.70 20.02
C LEU A 138 0.32 0.72 21.54
N ARG A 139 0.06 -0.40 22.24
CA ARG A 139 0.04 -0.52 23.70
C ARG A 139 -0.99 0.38 24.39
N VAL A 140 -2.07 0.73 23.69
CA VAL A 140 -3.20 1.48 24.26
C VAL A 140 -4.09 0.50 25.04
N PRO A 141 -4.46 0.78 26.29
CA PRO A 141 -5.38 -0.10 27.04
C PRO A 141 -6.70 -0.30 26.30
N SER A 142 -7.20 -1.54 26.22
CA SER A 142 -8.40 -1.87 25.43
C SER A 142 -9.65 -1.11 25.92
N GLU A 143 -9.73 -0.78 27.21
CA GLU A 143 -10.79 0.06 27.79
C GLU A 143 -10.81 1.51 27.27
N ASN A 144 -9.69 1.97 26.71
CA ASN A 144 -9.55 3.29 26.10
C ASN A 144 -9.83 3.27 24.58
N ILE A 145 -10.21 2.12 24.03
CA ILE A 145 -10.53 1.95 22.61
C ILE A 145 -12.02 1.68 22.45
N SER A 146 -12.67 2.44 21.57
CA SER A 146 -14.09 2.27 21.25
C SER A 146 -14.29 2.07 19.75
N PHE A 147 -15.21 1.19 19.36
CA PHE A 147 -15.62 0.99 17.99
C PHE A 147 -16.88 1.82 17.70
N VAL A 148 -16.84 2.64 16.66
CA VAL A 148 -17.82 3.70 16.38
C VAL A 148 -18.42 3.50 15.00
N GLU A 149 -19.75 3.47 14.97
CA GLU A 149 -20.55 3.24 13.75
C GLU A 149 -21.44 4.45 13.40
N SER A 150 -21.50 5.48 14.25
CA SER A 150 -22.33 6.68 14.05
C SER A 150 -21.73 7.91 14.72
N VAL A 151 -22.18 9.11 14.34
CA VAL A 151 -21.82 10.36 15.00
C VAL A 151 -22.29 10.37 16.45
N SER A 152 -23.46 9.78 16.75
CA SER A 152 -23.97 9.69 18.12
C SER A 152 -23.05 8.86 19.02
N ALA A 153 -22.63 7.68 18.58
CA ALA A 153 -21.69 6.84 19.32
C ALA A 153 -20.33 7.55 19.52
N TYR A 154 -19.87 8.30 18.51
CA TYR A 154 -18.67 9.13 18.64
C TYR A 154 -18.83 10.22 19.70
N ILE A 155 -19.98 10.89 19.74
CA ILE A 155 -20.29 11.92 20.73
C ILE A 155 -20.37 11.35 22.15
N GLU A 156 -20.97 10.17 22.31
CA GLU A 156 -21.00 9.46 23.60
C GLU A 156 -19.58 9.13 24.07
N PHE A 157 -18.73 8.65 23.18
CA PHE A 157 -17.33 8.35 23.48
C PHE A 157 -16.57 9.59 23.96
N ILE A 158 -16.63 10.72 23.23
CA ILE A 158 -15.94 11.96 23.66
C ILE A 158 -16.53 12.56 24.94
N SER A 159 -17.82 12.34 25.19
CA SER A 159 -18.49 12.85 26.41
C SER A 159 -18.06 12.10 27.66
N SER A 160 -17.48 10.91 27.53
CA SER A 160 -16.91 10.14 28.64
C SER A 160 -15.57 10.71 29.14
N PHE A 161 -15.00 11.71 28.49
CA PHE A 161 -13.70 12.26 28.86
C PHE A 161 -13.88 13.22 30.05
N GLU A 162 -13.17 12.94 31.15
CA GLU A 162 -13.32 13.68 32.41
C GLU A 162 -12.83 15.14 32.32
N GLU A 163 -11.99 15.48 31.33
CA GLU A 163 -11.31 16.77 31.24
C GLU A 163 -11.24 17.32 29.81
N LYS A 164 -11.20 18.65 29.64
CA LYS A 164 -11.05 19.35 28.34
C LYS A 164 -9.61 19.38 27.81
N ASN A 165 -8.80 18.42 28.21
CA ASN A 165 -7.36 18.40 27.97
C ASN A 165 -6.97 17.66 26.68
N TYR A 166 -7.94 17.06 26.01
CA TYR A 166 -7.70 16.26 24.82
C TYR A 166 -7.51 17.13 23.57
N VAL A 167 -6.62 16.65 22.71
CA VAL A 167 -6.52 17.00 21.30
C VAL A 167 -6.72 15.74 20.48
N SER A 168 -7.17 15.85 19.24
CA SER A 168 -7.45 14.68 18.41
C SER A 168 -6.90 14.76 17.00
N ARG A 169 -6.70 13.60 16.38
CA ARG A 169 -6.29 13.46 14.97
C ARG A 169 -7.02 12.29 14.33
N GLY A 170 -7.75 12.55 13.26
CA GLY A 170 -8.36 11.52 12.41
C GLY A 170 -7.40 11.04 11.33
N GLN A 171 -7.50 9.75 11.00
CA GLN A 171 -6.84 9.15 9.85
C GLN A 171 -7.79 8.17 9.17
N LYS A 172 -7.77 8.17 7.84
CA LYS A 172 -8.66 7.32 7.05
C LYS A 172 -8.41 5.81 7.18
N ASP A 173 -7.25 5.41 7.67
CA ASP A 173 -6.85 4.01 7.78
C ASP A 173 -6.14 3.77 9.12
N CYS A 174 -6.67 2.83 9.90
CA CYS A 174 -6.14 2.41 11.20
C CYS A 174 -4.78 1.69 11.14
N THR A 175 -4.37 1.20 9.97
CA THR A 175 -3.04 0.59 9.74
C THR A 175 -1.93 1.64 9.55
N TYR A 176 -2.30 2.90 9.33
CA TYR A 176 -1.31 3.97 9.11
C TYR A 176 -0.63 4.36 10.42
N ARG A 177 0.71 4.40 10.39
CA ARG A 177 1.50 4.82 11.54
C ARG A 177 1.34 6.31 11.80
N LEU A 178 1.13 6.67 13.06
CA LEU A 178 1.14 8.04 13.54
C LEU A 178 2.60 8.57 13.59
N GLU A 179 3.12 8.91 12.42
CA GLU A 179 4.52 9.29 12.21
C GLU A 179 4.60 10.49 11.24
N PRO A 180 5.35 11.55 11.54
CA PRO A 180 5.49 12.70 10.65
C PRO A 180 6.10 12.33 9.31
N SER A 181 5.79 13.11 8.27
CA SER A 181 6.28 12.88 6.91
C SER A 181 7.82 12.81 6.82
N LEU A 182 8.55 13.63 7.58
CA LEU A 182 10.01 13.63 7.51
C LEU A 182 10.62 12.35 8.11
N HIS A 183 10.03 11.82 9.19
CA HIS A 183 10.46 10.57 9.82
C HIS A 183 10.22 9.36 8.90
N ARG A 184 9.11 9.38 8.14
CA ARG A 184 8.83 8.34 7.13
C ARG A 184 9.86 8.31 6.00
N LEU A 185 10.44 9.46 5.65
CA LEU A 185 11.41 9.58 4.55
C LEU A 185 12.84 9.26 5.00
N TYR A 186 13.25 9.72 6.19
CA TYR A 186 14.65 9.69 6.61
C TYR A 186 14.81 9.13 8.02
N LYS A 187 15.34 7.89 8.11
CA LYS A 187 15.79 7.31 9.39
C LYS A 187 17.19 7.77 9.79
N SER A 188 18.07 8.01 8.82
CA SER A 188 19.43 8.54 9.02
C SER A 188 19.58 9.92 8.37
N GLY A 189 20.46 10.77 8.89
CA GLY A 189 20.67 12.13 8.34
C GLY A 189 19.50 13.10 8.55
N TYR A 190 18.56 12.76 9.44
CA TYR A 190 17.33 13.50 9.71
C TYR A 190 17.53 15.01 9.86
N ILE A 191 18.44 15.42 10.75
CA ILE A 191 18.68 16.84 11.08
C ILE A 191 19.17 17.61 9.85
N GLY A 192 20.02 16.98 9.02
CA GLY A 192 20.53 17.57 7.79
C GLY A 192 19.41 17.80 6.78
N HIS A 193 18.56 16.79 6.57
CA HIS A 193 17.42 16.91 5.65
C HIS A 193 16.38 17.92 6.14
N SER A 194 16.02 17.92 7.43
CA SER A 194 15.11 18.92 8.01
C SER A 194 15.61 20.33 7.74
N SER A 195 16.89 20.59 8.04
CA SER A 195 17.52 21.89 7.84
C SER A 195 17.54 22.30 6.36
N GLN A 196 17.75 21.36 5.45
CA GLN A 196 17.76 21.60 4.01
C GLN A 196 16.37 21.97 3.47
N TYR A 197 15.32 21.23 3.86
CA TYR A 197 13.94 21.56 3.48
C TYR A 197 13.54 22.94 4.00
N GLU A 198 13.78 23.21 5.28
CA GLU A 198 13.40 24.47 5.92
C GLU A 198 14.16 25.67 5.33
N SER A 199 15.48 25.56 5.14
CA SER A 199 16.28 26.64 4.56
C SER A 199 15.88 26.92 3.11
N THR A 200 15.66 25.88 2.30
CA THR A 200 15.22 26.02 0.90
C THR A 200 13.82 26.65 0.83
N PHE A 201 12.91 26.22 1.70
CA PHE A 201 11.57 26.78 1.78
C PHE A 201 11.62 28.26 2.17
N LYS A 202 12.36 28.61 3.23
CA LYS A 202 12.53 29.99 3.71
C LYS A 202 13.10 30.92 2.64
N GLN A 203 14.05 30.45 1.83
CA GLN A 203 14.63 31.23 0.74
C GLN A 203 13.65 31.49 -0.41
N ARG A 204 12.76 30.53 -0.71
CA ARG A 204 11.88 30.61 -1.89
C ARG A 204 10.51 31.18 -1.58
N ILE A 205 9.98 30.95 -0.38
CA ILE A 205 8.58 31.29 -0.05
C ILE A 205 8.33 32.80 -0.11
N LEU A 206 9.34 33.62 0.21
CA LEU A 206 9.26 35.08 0.12
C LEU A 206 8.93 35.56 -1.29
N TYR A 207 9.33 34.83 -2.34
CA TYR A 207 8.97 35.18 -3.72
C TYR A 207 7.47 35.00 -4.00
N TYR A 208 6.84 33.99 -3.38
CA TYR A 208 5.44 33.63 -3.61
C TYR A 208 4.49 34.35 -2.64
N ASP A 209 4.93 34.61 -1.42
CA ASP A 209 4.13 35.20 -0.36
C ASP A 209 4.98 36.12 0.53
N ASN A 210 4.91 37.43 0.26
CA ASN A 210 5.63 38.44 1.02
C ASN A 210 5.16 38.56 2.49
N SER A 211 3.99 37.99 2.85
CA SER A 211 3.49 38.03 4.24
C SER A 211 4.30 37.13 5.19
N THR A 212 5.10 36.21 4.64
CA THR A 212 5.90 35.27 5.43
C THR A 212 7.12 35.88 6.10
N ASP A 213 7.55 37.08 5.69
CA ASP A 213 8.71 37.79 6.25
C ASP A 213 8.55 38.11 7.75
N LYS A 214 7.29 38.21 8.22
CA LYS A 214 6.95 38.47 9.62
C LYS A 214 6.78 37.20 10.45
N LYS A 215 6.78 36.02 9.83
CA LYS A 215 6.54 34.74 10.49
C LYS A 215 7.81 34.24 11.16
N ASN A 216 7.70 33.70 12.37
CA ASN A 216 8.82 33.03 13.02
C ASN A 216 9.11 31.66 12.38
N ASP A 217 10.23 31.03 12.74
CA ASP A 217 10.65 29.76 12.11
C ASP A 217 9.62 28.61 12.29
N GLU A 218 8.89 28.58 13.41
CA GLU A 218 7.88 27.53 13.68
C GLU A 218 6.59 27.81 12.88
N GLU A 219 6.21 29.07 12.75
CA GLU A 219 5.10 29.51 11.91
C GLU A 219 5.38 29.23 10.43
N LEU A 220 6.62 29.44 9.98
CA LEU A 220 7.06 29.06 8.64
C LEU A 220 7.03 27.54 8.44
N ARG A 221 7.47 26.76 9.44
CA ARG A 221 7.42 25.29 9.38
C ARG A 221 5.97 24.79 9.27
N ALA A 222 5.06 25.30 10.10
CA ALA A 222 3.64 24.98 10.04
C ALA A 222 3.01 25.39 8.69
N TYR A 223 3.41 26.56 8.16
CA TYR A 223 2.98 27.03 6.85
C TYR A 223 3.48 26.14 5.71
N GLY A 224 4.74 25.70 5.76
CA GLY A 224 5.29 24.77 4.77
C GLY A 224 4.58 23.42 4.79
N GLN A 225 4.34 22.86 5.98
CA GLN A 225 3.61 21.60 6.14
C GLN A 225 2.21 21.64 5.55
N HIS A 226 1.52 22.77 5.69
CA HIS A 226 0.21 22.96 5.08
C HIS A 226 0.22 22.74 3.56
N PHE A 227 1.33 23.08 2.88
CA PHE A 227 1.55 22.84 1.45
C PHE A 227 2.30 21.53 1.15
N GLY A 228 2.45 20.65 2.14
CA GLY A 228 3.07 19.33 1.97
C GLY A 228 4.60 19.30 2.11
N LEU A 229 5.22 20.36 2.62
CA LEU A 229 6.65 20.30 2.99
C LEU A 229 6.84 19.21 4.07
N PRO A 230 7.78 18.27 3.91
CA PRO A 230 8.03 17.28 4.95
C PRO A 230 8.58 17.93 6.23
N THR A 231 7.86 17.78 7.35
CA THR A 231 8.26 18.31 8.66
C THR A 231 8.26 17.23 9.75
N ASN A 232 8.69 17.62 10.95
CA ASN A 232 8.67 16.83 12.17
C ASN A 232 7.38 16.98 13.01
N TYR A 233 6.35 17.59 12.45
CA TYR A 233 5.11 17.88 13.13
C TYR A 233 4.01 16.89 12.73
N LEU A 234 3.16 16.55 13.69
CA LEU A 234 1.89 15.89 13.45
C LEU A 234 0.75 16.88 13.74
N ASP A 235 -0.15 17.05 12.78
CA ASP A 235 -1.33 17.89 12.94
C ASP A 235 -2.35 17.24 13.89
N PHE A 236 -2.77 17.97 14.89
CA PHE A 236 -3.86 17.64 15.79
C PHE A 236 -4.85 18.80 15.79
N THR A 237 -6.03 18.60 16.36
CA THR A 237 -7.06 19.62 16.50
C THR A 237 -7.71 19.54 17.87
N GLU A 238 -8.13 20.69 18.40
CA GLU A 238 -8.99 20.76 19.58
C GLU A 238 -10.48 20.54 19.25
N ALA A 239 -10.84 20.45 17.96
CA ALA A 239 -12.19 20.19 17.49
C ALA A 239 -12.37 18.72 17.11
N HIS A 240 -12.91 17.93 18.03
CA HIS A 240 -13.03 16.48 17.87
C HIS A 240 -13.89 16.04 16.68
N LEU A 241 -14.98 16.75 16.37
CA LEU A 241 -15.79 16.45 15.17
C LEU A 241 -15.05 16.72 13.86
N ILE A 242 -14.08 17.66 13.85
CA ILE A 242 -13.20 17.87 12.69
C ILE A 242 -12.27 16.67 12.51
N SER A 243 -11.78 16.06 13.60
CA SER A 243 -11.02 14.80 13.52
C SER A 243 -11.85 13.65 12.96
N LEU A 244 -13.12 13.53 13.35
CA LEU A 244 -14.01 12.54 12.75
C LEU A 244 -14.16 12.79 11.24
N LEU A 245 -14.37 14.04 10.83
CA LEU A 245 -14.47 14.39 9.41
C LEU A 245 -13.19 13.99 8.65
N PHE A 246 -11.99 14.27 9.17
CA PHE A 246 -10.74 13.81 8.54
C PHE A 246 -10.60 12.28 8.47
N ALA A 247 -11.21 11.54 9.40
CA ALA A 247 -11.22 10.09 9.36
C ALA A 247 -12.15 9.53 8.27
N VAL A 248 -13.25 10.24 7.93
CA VAL A 248 -14.28 9.73 7.03
C VAL A 248 -14.41 10.48 5.70
N GLU A 249 -13.65 11.56 5.48
CA GLU A 249 -13.78 12.40 4.27
C GLU A 249 -13.52 11.64 2.96
N ASP A 250 -12.67 10.61 3.02
CA ASP A 250 -12.44 9.63 1.95
C ASP A 250 -13.38 8.42 2.14
N TYR A 251 -14.69 8.65 2.14
CA TYR A 251 -15.69 7.63 2.49
C TYR A 251 -15.73 6.42 1.55
N ASP A 252 -15.30 6.57 0.29
CA ASP A 252 -15.16 5.47 -0.67
C ASP A 252 -14.05 4.47 -0.29
N TYR A 253 -13.15 4.87 0.61
CA TYR A 253 -12.08 4.00 1.10
C TYR A 253 -12.62 3.02 2.16
N VAL A 254 -12.96 1.80 1.73
CA VAL A 254 -13.54 0.75 2.60
C VAL A 254 -12.61 -0.44 2.86
N THR A 255 -11.34 -0.36 2.44
CA THR A 255 -10.37 -1.44 2.66
C THR A 255 -10.14 -1.71 4.15
N ASN A 256 -9.97 -0.65 4.94
CA ASN A 256 -9.73 -0.71 6.38
C ASN A 256 -10.62 0.29 7.14
N HIS A 257 -10.83 0.00 8.43
CA HIS A 257 -11.41 0.94 9.39
C HIS A 257 -10.60 2.22 9.47
N SER A 258 -11.25 3.33 9.79
CA SER A 258 -10.57 4.59 10.09
C SER A 258 -10.29 4.69 11.58
N ILE A 259 -9.47 5.66 11.97
CA ILE A 259 -9.06 5.81 13.37
C ILE A 259 -9.04 7.28 13.75
N VAL A 260 -9.48 7.58 14.97
CA VAL A 260 -9.28 8.89 15.61
C VAL A 260 -8.53 8.69 16.91
N TYR A 261 -7.36 9.31 17.01
CA TYR A 261 -6.58 9.39 18.24
C TYR A 261 -7.05 10.57 19.06
N PHE A 262 -7.17 10.38 20.37
CA PHE A 262 -7.41 11.44 21.35
C PHE A 262 -6.30 11.39 22.37
N VAL A 263 -5.56 12.48 22.54
CA VAL A 263 -4.41 12.53 23.44
C VAL A 263 -4.64 13.59 24.51
N ASP A 264 -4.51 13.22 25.78
CA ASP A 264 -4.46 14.17 26.89
C ASP A 264 -3.16 14.97 26.83
N ALA A 265 -3.20 16.08 26.09
CA ALA A 265 -2.03 16.91 25.81
C ALA A 265 -1.51 17.62 27.06
N LEU A 266 -2.39 17.96 28.01
CA LEU A 266 -1.97 18.60 29.26
C LEU A 266 -1.17 17.64 30.12
N SER A 267 -1.73 16.45 30.40
CA SER A 267 -1.06 15.46 31.24
C SER A 267 0.23 14.95 30.59
N TYR A 268 0.24 14.79 29.27
CA TYR A 268 1.46 14.42 28.53
C TYR A 268 2.55 15.50 28.65
N ASN A 269 2.22 16.76 28.33
CA ASN A 269 3.19 17.87 28.43
C ASN A 269 3.68 18.08 29.86
N LYS A 270 2.79 17.92 30.85
CA LYS A 270 3.15 17.99 32.27
C LYS A 270 4.15 16.91 32.66
N ASP A 271 4.01 15.70 32.13
CA ASP A 271 4.93 14.62 32.46
C ASP A 271 6.27 14.74 31.72
N VAL A 272 6.23 15.04 30.41
CA VAL A 272 7.43 15.05 29.55
C VAL A 272 8.28 16.31 29.73
N ILE A 273 7.66 17.49 29.79
CA ILE A 273 8.36 18.79 29.82
C ILE A 273 8.03 19.65 31.04
N LYS A 274 7.31 19.09 32.03
CA LYS A 274 6.91 19.79 33.27
C LYS A 274 6.12 21.08 33.04
N SER A 275 5.42 21.15 31.90
CA SER A 275 4.58 22.29 31.54
C SER A 275 3.16 22.08 32.04
N GLU A 276 2.63 23.05 32.78
CA GLU A 276 1.21 23.10 33.18
C GLU A 276 0.30 23.66 32.06
N ARG A 277 0.80 23.73 30.82
CA ARG A 277 0.04 24.19 29.65
C ARG A 277 -0.28 23.02 28.73
N LYS A 278 -1.56 22.89 28.35
CA LYS A 278 -2.05 21.92 27.35
C LYS A 278 -1.27 22.04 26.04
N LEU A 279 -1.11 23.27 25.56
CA LEU A 279 -0.35 23.59 24.35
C LEU A 279 0.70 24.66 24.70
N VAL A 280 1.96 24.36 24.42
CA VAL A 280 3.04 25.34 24.59
C VAL A 280 2.98 26.34 23.45
N ASP A 281 3.03 27.63 23.78
CA ASP A 281 2.95 28.70 22.78
C ASP A 281 4.32 28.99 22.18
N PHE A 282 4.49 28.62 20.92
CA PHE A 282 5.74 28.84 20.17
C PHE A 282 5.77 30.16 19.41
N SER A 283 4.74 31.01 19.53
CA SER A 283 4.85 32.42 19.16
C SER A 283 5.68 33.22 20.17
N ASP A 284 5.84 32.71 21.39
CA ASP A 284 6.69 33.28 22.43
C ASP A 284 8.13 32.77 22.29
N ASN A 285 9.02 33.64 21.81
CA ASN A 285 10.42 33.31 21.55
C ASN A 285 11.21 32.97 22.83
N GLU A 286 10.88 33.57 23.98
CA GLU A 286 11.59 33.32 25.24
C GLU A 286 11.23 31.93 25.78
N LEU A 287 9.93 31.61 25.77
CA LEU A 287 9.42 30.30 26.17
C LEU A 287 9.97 29.20 25.26
N LYS A 288 9.93 29.41 23.93
CA LYS A 288 10.50 28.51 22.93
C LYS A 288 11.98 28.23 23.23
N THR A 289 12.78 29.29 23.41
CA THR A 289 14.23 29.16 23.61
C THR A 289 14.54 28.39 24.91
N THR A 290 13.77 28.62 25.96
CA THR A 290 13.95 27.95 27.26
C THR A 290 13.64 26.46 27.16
N LEU A 291 12.50 26.11 26.55
CA LEU A 291 12.08 24.71 26.41
C LEU A 291 12.95 23.94 25.42
N GLN A 292 13.40 24.56 24.33
CA GLN A 292 14.33 23.93 23.40
C GLN A 292 15.69 23.65 24.05
N LYS A 293 16.16 24.49 24.97
CA LYS A 293 17.40 24.23 25.72
C LYS A 293 17.26 23.07 26.70
N GLN A 294 16.10 22.93 27.35
CA GLN A 294 15.89 21.93 28.40
C GLN A 294 15.37 20.59 27.88
N TYR A 295 14.59 20.59 26.80
CA TYR A 295 13.82 19.46 26.29
C TYR A 295 13.90 19.34 24.76
N SER A 296 15.08 19.60 24.18
CA SER A 296 15.28 19.51 22.71
C SER A 296 15.12 18.09 22.15
N ASP A 297 15.27 17.07 23.00
CA ASP A 297 15.15 15.66 22.65
C ASP A 297 13.76 15.09 22.93
N LYS A 298 12.79 15.92 23.33
CA LYS A 298 11.45 15.48 23.71
C LYS A 298 10.39 15.96 22.73
N SER A 299 9.40 15.09 22.52
CA SER A 299 8.19 15.38 21.77
C SER A 299 7.14 15.97 22.71
N TYR A 300 6.46 17.03 22.26
CA TYR A 300 5.41 17.69 23.05
C TYR A 300 4.46 18.50 22.18
N PHE A 301 3.28 18.76 22.73
CA PHE A 301 2.24 19.51 22.04
C PHE A 301 2.49 21.01 22.11
N ILE A 302 2.44 21.64 20.94
CA ILE A 302 2.63 23.06 20.75
C ILE A 302 1.45 23.68 20.01
N ARG A 303 1.30 24.99 20.17
CA ARG A 303 0.57 25.85 19.26
C ARG A 303 1.53 26.85 18.65
N VAL A 304 1.34 27.15 17.38
CA VAL A 304 1.98 28.27 16.71
C VAL A 304 0.96 29.40 16.59
N GLY A 305 1.41 30.65 16.47
CA GLY A 305 0.50 31.77 16.20
C GLY A 305 -0.37 31.48 14.98
N ASN A 306 -1.58 32.05 14.91
CA ASN A 306 -2.54 31.85 13.81
C ASN A 306 -1.99 32.44 12.49
N CYS A 307 -1.03 31.75 11.89
CA CYS A 307 -0.30 32.17 10.69
C CYS A 307 -1.00 31.76 9.39
N ASN A 308 -2.12 31.02 9.49
CA ASN A 308 -2.92 30.54 8.37
C ASN A 308 -4.40 30.36 8.81
N GLU A 309 -5.33 30.78 7.96
CA GLU A 309 -6.78 30.63 8.15
C GLU A 309 -7.19 29.17 8.38
N ARG A 310 -6.57 28.21 7.70
CA ARG A 310 -6.84 26.78 7.89
C ARG A 310 -6.53 26.32 9.30
N ILE A 311 -5.39 26.71 9.87
CA ILE A 311 -5.03 26.36 11.26
C ILE A 311 -6.07 26.94 12.22
N HIS A 312 -6.53 28.16 11.95
CA HIS A 312 -7.55 28.82 12.75
C HIS A 312 -8.91 28.09 12.71
N PHE A 313 -9.46 27.82 11.52
CA PHE A 313 -10.76 27.15 11.36
C PHE A 313 -10.74 25.72 11.90
N GLN A 314 -9.60 25.04 11.77
CA GLN A 314 -9.43 23.68 12.27
C GLN A 314 -9.20 23.63 13.78
N LYS A 315 -9.02 24.77 14.47
CA LYS A 315 -8.46 24.81 15.83
C LYS A 315 -7.22 23.92 15.93
N GLY A 316 -6.34 24.07 14.96
CA GLY A 316 -5.18 23.23 14.75
C GLY A 316 -4.08 23.45 15.78
N CYS A 317 -3.47 22.36 16.20
CA CYS A 317 -2.29 22.32 17.05
C CYS A 317 -1.34 21.24 16.54
N PHE A 318 -0.12 21.17 17.07
CA PHE A 318 0.89 20.25 16.56
C PHE A 318 1.54 19.46 17.69
N LEU A 319 1.79 18.17 17.44
CA LEU A 319 2.78 17.41 18.18
C LEU A 319 4.10 17.53 17.45
N LYS A 320 5.09 18.20 18.07
CA LYS A 320 6.47 18.24 17.55
C LYS A 320 7.15 16.95 17.94
N VAL A 321 7.51 16.11 16.97
CA VAL A 321 8.09 14.78 17.21
C VAL A 321 9.58 14.81 16.95
N GLU A 322 10.36 14.50 18.00
CA GLU A 322 11.81 14.42 17.91
C GLU A 322 12.26 13.02 17.46
N PRO A 323 13.32 12.89 16.64
CA PRO A 323 13.75 11.64 15.99
C PRO A 323 14.07 10.50 16.96
N ASN A 324 14.48 10.81 18.19
CA ASN A 324 14.90 9.82 19.17
C ASN A 324 13.89 9.62 20.31
N ASP A 325 12.70 10.24 20.22
CA ASP A 325 11.69 10.16 21.26
C ASP A 325 10.53 9.28 20.82
N SER A 326 10.38 8.14 21.50
CA SER A 326 9.33 7.17 21.18
C SER A 326 7.96 7.67 21.64
N LEU A 327 6.96 7.54 20.78
CA LEU A 327 5.56 7.86 21.12
C LEU A 327 4.87 6.74 21.92
N GLU A 328 5.54 5.64 22.25
CA GLU A 328 4.96 4.52 23.04
C GLU A 328 4.31 5.01 24.35
N LYS A 329 5.00 5.88 25.09
CA LYS A 329 4.47 6.43 26.35
C LYS A 329 3.24 7.31 26.14
N LEU A 330 3.17 8.01 25.01
CA LEU A 330 2.02 8.82 24.64
C LEU A 330 0.79 7.93 24.41
N PHE A 331 0.97 6.80 23.73
CA PHE A 331 -0.09 5.83 23.49
C PHE A 331 -0.54 5.12 24.77
N GLU A 332 0.40 4.58 25.54
CA GLU A 332 0.10 3.75 26.71
C GLU A 332 -0.66 4.49 27.82
N LYS A 333 -0.34 5.76 28.04
CA LYS A 333 -0.83 6.50 29.22
C LYS A 333 -1.82 7.62 28.92
N TYR A 334 -1.71 8.23 27.76
CA TYR A 334 -2.41 9.50 27.48
C TYR A 334 -3.35 9.41 26.28
N THR A 335 -3.44 8.24 25.63
CA THR A 335 -4.22 8.09 24.40
C THR A 335 -5.49 7.28 24.62
N LYS A 336 -6.59 7.80 24.07
CA LYS A 336 -7.83 7.06 23.79
C LYS A 336 -8.03 6.99 22.28
N VAL A 337 -8.73 5.96 21.81
CA VAL A 337 -8.88 5.69 20.37
C VAL A 337 -10.34 5.43 20.04
N ALA A 338 -10.85 6.07 18.99
CA ALA A 338 -12.07 5.65 18.32
C ALA A 338 -11.70 4.98 16.99
N ILE A 339 -12.06 3.72 16.83
CA ILE A 339 -11.99 3.00 15.57
C ILE A 339 -13.31 3.22 14.85
N ILE A 340 -13.26 3.82 13.67
CA ILE A 340 -14.44 4.16 12.90
C ILE A 340 -14.70 3.05 11.89
N ASP A 341 -15.90 2.49 11.95
CA ASP A 341 -16.30 1.42 11.07
C ASP A 341 -16.13 1.78 9.59
N LYS A 342 -15.63 0.83 8.81
CA LYS A 342 -15.26 1.08 7.42
C LYS A 342 -16.48 1.18 6.52
N ASP A 343 -17.54 0.46 6.86
CA ASP A 343 -18.79 0.41 6.11
C ASP A 343 -19.73 1.56 6.48
N SER A 344 -19.47 2.23 7.62
CA SER A 344 -20.27 3.34 8.14
C SER A 344 -19.76 4.74 7.74
N LYS A 345 -18.60 4.87 7.08
CA LYS A 345 -17.96 6.18 6.80
C LYS A 345 -18.86 7.14 6.05
N GLU A 346 -19.52 6.68 5.00
CA GLU A 346 -20.42 7.52 4.19
C GLU A 346 -21.62 8.01 5.03
N ASN A 347 -22.21 7.13 5.85
CA ASN A 347 -23.32 7.49 6.72
C ASN A 347 -22.91 8.50 7.80
N ILE A 348 -21.76 8.29 8.44
CA ILE A 348 -21.18 9.22 9.41
C ILE A 348 -20.93 10.60 8.75
N LEU A 349 -20.40 10.63 7.53
CA LEU A 349 -20.18 11.88 6.80
C LEU A 349 -21.50 12.60 6.49
N LYS A 350 -22.55 11.87 6.09
CA LYS A 350 -23.91 12.43 5.92
C LYS A 350 -24.45 13.00 7.22
N GLU A 351 -24.27 12.32 8.35
CA GLU A 351 -24.67 12.80 9.67
C GLU A 351 -23.93 14.08 10.06
N LEU A 352 -22.61 14.14 9.85
CA LEU A 352 -21.80 15.35 10.06
C LEU A 352 -22.34 16.53 9.24
N PHE A 353 -22.65 16.31 7.97
CA PHE A 353 -23.21 17.36 7.10
C PHE A 353 -24.58 17.84 7.59
N ARG A 354 -25.44 16.93 8.05
CA ARG A 354 -26.77 17.28 8.60
C ARG A 354 -26.70 18.16 9.85
N ILE A 355 -25.66 18.00 10.67
CA ILE A 355 -25.42 18.84 11.85
C ILE A 355 -24.58 20.09 11.54
N GLY A 356 -24.27 20.34 10.26
CA GLY A 356 -23.57 21.55 9.81
C GLY A 356 -22.05 21.48 9.88
N ILE A 357 -21.45 20.28 9.96
CA ILE A 357 -20.01 20.06 9.86
C ILE A 357 -19.71 19.58 8.43
N THR A 358 -19.24 20.50 7.59
CA THR A 358 -18.96 20.28 6.15
C THR A 358 -17.50 20.60 5.82
N PHE A 359 -17.07 20.32 4.59
CA PHE A 359 -15.70 20.64 4.15
C PHE A 359 -15.43 22.16 4.16
N GLU A 360 -16.45 22.99 3.89
CA GLU A 360 -16.36 24.46 3.91
C GLU A 360 -16.05 25.02 5.31
N ASN A 361 -16.47 24.34 6.37
CA ASN A 361 -16.20 24.80 7.74
C ASN A 361 -14.71 24.65 8.12
N ILE A 362 -13.98 23.83 7.38
CA ILE A 362 -12.65 23.30 7.75
C ILE A 362 -11.58 23.79 6.78
N TYR A 363 -11.95 23.96 5.51
CA TYR A 363 -11.08 24.40 4.44
C TYR A 363 -11.66 25.66 3.79
N PRO A 364 -10.98 26.82 3.88
CA PRO A 364 -11.49 28.09 3.35
C PRO A 364 -11.48 28.18 1.81
N ASP A 365 -11.03 27.15 1.12
CA ASP A 365 -10.81 27.18 -0.32
C ASP A 365 -12.08 26.87 -1.13
N LYS A 366 -12.19 27.51 -2.30
CA LYS A 366 -13.32 27.33 -3.23
C LYS A 366 -13.50 25.87 -3.67
N ASP A 367 -12.42 25.12 -3.78
CA ASP A 367 -12.46 23.71 -4.15
C ASP A 367 -13.25 22.87 -3.12
N ASN A 368 -13.15 23.23 -1.83
CA ASN A 368 -13.86 22.53 -0.76
C ASN A 368 -15.34 22.92 -0.67
N MET A 369 -15.67 24.15 -1.10
CA MET A 369 -17.07 24.53 -1.35
C MET A 369 -17.68 23.70 -2.48
N VAL A 370 -16.96 23.53 -3.60
CA VAL A 370 -17.42 22.66 -4.69
C VAL A 370 -17.56 21.22 -4.24
N ARG A 371 -16.61 20.69 -3.46
CA ARG A 371 -16.67 19.34 -2.88
C ARG A 371 -17.90 19.16 -1.99
N THR A 372 -18.23 20.16 -1.17
CA THR A 372 -19.42 20.16 -0.31
C THR A 372 -20.70 20.13 -1.13
N ILE A 373 -20.82 21.00 -2.15
CA ILE A 373 -21.98 21.03 -3.05
C ILE A 373 -22.16 19.68 -3.76
N ARG A 374 -21.08 19.10 -4.30
CA ARG A 374 -21.12 17.80 -4.97
C ARG A 374 -21.62 16.71 -4.05
N PHE A 375 -21.04 16.60 -2.86
CA PHE A 375 -21.44 15.59 -1.88
C PHE A 375 -22.93 15.72 -1.51
N ILE A 376 -23.40 16.95 -1.25
CA ILE A 376 -24.82 17.20 -0.96
C ILE A 376 -25.71 16.76 -2.13
N LYS A 377 -25.33 17.01 -3.38
CA LYS A 377 -26.16 16.68 -4.56
C LYS A 377 -26.14 15.20 -4.92
N GLU A 378 -25.04 14.51 -4.65
CA GLU A 378 -24.85 13.11 -5.02
C GLU A 378 -25.34 12.14 -3.92
N HIS A 379 -25.29 12.55 -2.64
CA HIS A 379 -25.43 11.63 -1.50
C HIS A 379 -26.48 12.03 -0.44
N MET A 380 -26.98 13.27 -0.42
CA MET A 380 -27.98 13.76 0.55
C MET A 380 -29.33 14.02 -0.08
#